data_AF-A0A1E4IFX0-F1
#
_entry.id   AF-A0A1E4IFX0-F1
#
_cell.length_a   1.000
_cell.length_b   1.000
_cell.length_c   1.000
_cell.angle_alpha   90.00
_cell.angle_beta   90.00
_cell.angle_gamma   90.00
#
_symmetry.space_group_name_H-M   'P 1'
#
loop_
_entity.id
_entity.type
_entity.pdbx_description
1 polymer ?
#
loop_
_entity_poly.entity_id
_entity_poly.type
_entity_poly.pdbx_seq_one_letter_code
_entity_poly.pdbx_strand_id
1 'polypeptide(L)'
;MAGAGTAGGIVARVAAALAAGCDMALVCNRPDLADEVLAQLDVDWPAPARARLARMHGRLHPPDMTALRESARYADALHHIAGLGLDSGTLDLAADPTDYRAHS
;
A
#
# COMPACT_ATOMS: atom_id res chain seq x y z
N MET A 1 11.57 -8.03 -8.37
CA MET A 1 11.83 -6.86 -9.24
C MET A 1 13.31 -6.81 -9.58
N ALA A 2 13.67 -6.71 -10.86
CA ALA A 2 15.04 -6.84 -11.36
C ALA A 2 15.83 -5.51 -11.47
N GLY A 3 15.20 -4.35 -11.22
CA GLY A 3 15.82 -3.03 -11.42
C GLY A 3 17.03 -2.72 -10.53
N ALA A 4 17.23 -3.48 -9.46
CA ALA A 4 18.42 -3.41 -8.59
C ALA A 4 19.06 -4.80 -8.40
N GLY A 5 18.73 -5.79 -9.23
CA GLY A 5 19.12 -7.19 -9.03
C GLY A 5 20.63 -7.44 -9.00
N THR A 6 21.44 -6.50 -9.49
CA THR A 6 22.90 -6.57 -9.53
C THR A 6 23.58 -5.93 -8.31
N ALA A 7 22.86 -5.17 -7.49
CA ALA A 7 23.41 -4.46 -6.33
C ALA A 7 23.37 -5.34 -5.07
N GLY A 8 24.30 -6.29 -4.94
CA GLY A 8 24.58 -6.99 -3.67
C GLY A 8 23.35 -7.52 -2.88
N GLY A 9 23.44 -7.43 -1.55
CA GLY A 9 22.38 -7.81 -0.60
C GLY A 9 21.17 -6.87 -0.62
N ILE A 10 20.12 -7.16 0.16
CA ILE A 10 18.87 -6.39 0.11
C ILE A 10 19.08 -4.91 0.45
N VAL A 11 19.94 -4.60 1.43
CA VAL A 11 20.25 -3.22 1.85
C VAL A 11 20.84 -2.41 0.69
N ALA A 12 21.80 -2.99 -0.05
CA ALA A 12 22.41 -2.35 -1.21
C ALA A 12 21.40 -2.10 -2.34
N ARG A 13 20.46 -3.03 -2.56
CA ARG A 13 19.38 -2.83 -3.54
C ARG A 13 18.44 -1.70 -3.15
N VAL A 14 18.09 -1.60 -1.87
CA VAL A 14 17.25 -0.50 -1.36
C VAL A 14 17.98 0.84 -1.47
N ALA A 15 19.24 0.89 -1.02
CA ALA A 15 20.07 2.09 -1.13
C ALA A 15 20.21 2.57 -2.58
N ALA A 16 20.43 1.65 -3.52
CA ALA A 16 20.51 1.97 -4.95
C ALA A 16 19.18 2.52 -5.50
N ALA A 17 18.03 1.97 -5.09
CA ALA A 17 16.72 2.49 -5.50
C ALA A 17 16.49 3.92 -4.97
N LEU A 18 16.81 4.17 -3.70
CA LEU A 18 16.67 5.50 -3.10
C LEU A 18 17.63 6.51 -3.75
N ALA A 19 18.88 6.12 -4.01
CA ALA A 19 19.86 6.94 -4.72
C ALA A 19 19.44 7.25 -6.18
N ALA A 20 18.69 6.34 -6.82
CA ALA A 20 18.10 6.58 -8.14
C ALA A 20 16.91 7.55 -8.12
N GLY A 21 16.48 8.01 -6.93
CA GLY A 21 15.41 8.99 -6.76
C GLY A 21 14.07 8.40 -6.33
N CYS A 22 14.00 7.14 -5.91
CA CYS A 22 12.81 6.60 -5.28
C CYS A 22 12.60 7.24 -3.89
N ASP A 23 11.36 7.62 -3.57
CA ASP A 23 10.99 8.14 -2.25
C ASP A 23 10.79 7.02 -1.20
N MET A 24 10.51 5.79 -1.66
CA MET A 24 10.25 4.59 -0.85
C MET A 24 10.67 3.33 -1.62
N ALA A 25 11.11 2.30 -0.89
CA ALA A 25 11.37 0.97 -1.43
C ALA A 25 10.42 -0.06 -0.78
N LEU A 26 9.93 -1.02 -1.57
CA LEU A 26 9.04 -2.09 -1.10
C LEU A 26 9.80 -3.41 -1.01
N VAL A 27 9.77 -4.03 0.18
CA VAL A 27 10.26 -5.39 0.44
C VAL A 27 9.07 -6.27 0.76
N CYS A 28 8.60 -7.04 -0.23
CA CYS A 28 7.38 -7.84 -0.10
C CYS A 28 7.70 -9.32 0.13
N ASN A 29 6.82 -10.01 0.87
CA ASN A 29 6.84 -11.47 1.10
C ASN A 29 8.11 -12.00 1.79
N ARG A 30 8.94 -11.13 2.36
CA ARG A 30 10.22 -11.44 3.01
C ARG A 30 10.45 -10.51 4.21
N PRO A 31 9.73 -10.69 5.32
CA PRO A 31 9.86 -9.83 6.50
C PRO A 31 11.27 -9.85 7.08
N ASP A 32 11.96 -10.99 7.01
CA ASP A 32 13.36 -11.15 7.42
C ASP A 32 14.30 -10.17 6.68
N LEU A 33 14.08 -9.97 5.39
CA LEU A 33 14.86 -9.01 4.60
C LEU A 33 14.42 -7.56 4.85
N ALA A 34 13.15 -7.34 5.21
CA ALA A 34 12.68 -6.01 5.61
C ALA A 34 13.32 -5.59 6.93
N ASP A 35 13.41 -6.51 7.90
CA ASP A 35 14.09 -6.30 9.17
C ASP A 35 15.59 -5.99 8.95
N GLU A 36 16.26 -6.72 8.06
CA GLU A 36 17.65 -6.45 7.68
C GLU A 36 17.84 -5.03 7.14
N VAL A 37 16.94 -4.58 6.26
CA VAL A 37 16.94 -3.21 5.72
C VAL A 37 16.70 -2.19 6.83
N LEU A 38 15.68 -2.39 7.68
CA LEU A 38 15.36 -1.46 8.76
C LEU A 38 16.51 -1.32 9.78
N ALA A 39 17.27 -2.39 10.01
CA ALA A 39 18.38 -2.39 10.94
C ALA A 39 19.65 -1.69 10.39
N GLN A 40 19.84 -1.68 9.06
CA GLN A 40 21.12 -1.28 8.45
C GLN A 40 21.03 -0.10 7.49
N LEU A 41 19.84 0.22 6.97
CA LEU A 41 19.67 1.30 6.01
C LEU A 41 19.83 2.65 6.71
N ASP A 42 20.90 3.35 6.36
CA ASP A 42 21.15 4.73 6.79
C ASP A 42 20.90 5.69 5.63
N VAL A 43 19.78 6.41 5.68
CA VAL A 43 19.39 7.39 4.66
C VAL A 43 18.74 8.58 5.36
N ASP A 44 19.15 9.79 4.95
CA ASP A 44 18.48 11.04 5.32
C ASP A 44 17.38 11.36 4.30
N TRP A 45 16.12 11.24 4.71
CA TRP A 45 15.00 11.47 3.80
C TRP A 45 14.79 12.96 3.53
N PRO A 46 14.95 13.41 2.27
CA PRO A 46 14.82 14.81 1.94
C PRO A 46 13.37 15.27 2.16
N ALA A 47 13.19 16.53 2.57
CA ALA A 47 11.86 17.08 2.88
C ALA A 47 10.80 16.87 1.76
N PRO A 48 11.15 16.98 0.46
CA PRO A 48 10.20 16.68 -0.61
C PRO A 48 9.71 15.22 -0.61
N ALA A 49 10.57 14.24 -0.32
CA ALA A 49 10.19 12.83 -0.25
C ALA A 49 9.18 12.60 0.89
N ARG A 50 9.48 13.16 2.07
CA ARG A 50 8.57 13.11 3.24
C ARG A 50 7.22 13.74 2.94
N ALA A 51 7.20 14.89 2.25
CA ALA A 51 5.95 15.54 1.86
C ALA A 51 5.12 14.71 0.87
N ARG A 52 5.77 14.03 -0.09
CA ARG A 52 5.09 13.12 -1.03
C ARG A 52 4.47 11.92 -0.31
N LEU A 53 5.21 11.32 0.63
CA LEU A 53 4.71 10.21 1.43
C LEU A 53 3.54 10.64 2.33
N ALA A 54 3.63 11.81 2.97
CA ALA A 54 2.54 12.35 3.78
C ALA A 54 1.24 12.56 2.98
N ARG A 55 1.35 12.93 1.69
CA ARG A 55 0.18 13.08 0.79
C ARG A 55 -0.50 11.77 0.43
N MET A 56 0.14 10.62 0.66
CA MET A 56 -0.46 9.31 0.43
C MET A 56 -1.39 8.88 1.58
N HIS A 57 -1.44 9.61 2.70
CA HIS A 57 -2.35 9.30 3.80
C HIS A 57 -3.81 9.38 3.34
N GLY A 58 -4.62 8.42 3.81
CA GLY A 58 -6.07 8.45 3.62
C GLY A 58 -6.70 9.73 4.19
N ARG A 59 -7.89 10.09 3.70
CA ARG A 59 -8.62 11.24 4.24
C ARG A 59 -9.01 10.98 5.69
N LEU A 60 -9.00 12.03 6.49
CA LEU A 60 -9.43 11.98 7.88
C LEU A 60 -10.95 11.71 7.95
N HIS A 61 -11.35 10.89 8.92
CA HIS A 61 -12.75 10.51 9.17
C HIS A 61 -13.45 9.86 7.96
N PRO A 62 -12.93 8.75 7.41
CA PRO A 62 -13.71 7.98 6.45
C PRO A 62 -15.00 7.46 7.13
N PRO A 63 -16.11 7.32 6.38
CA PRO A 63 -17.25 6.58 6.90
C PRO A 63 -16.80 5.17 7.27
N ASP A 64 -17.37 4.61 8.34
CA ASP A 64 -17.22 3.18 8.58
C ASP A 64 -17.91 2.37 7.46
N MET A 65 -17.68 1.06 7.46
CA MET A 65 -18.18 0.19 6.40
C MET A 65 -19.71 0.14 6.33
N THR A 66 -20.40 0.32 7.46
CA THR A 66 -21.87 0.34 7.49
C THR A 66 -22.38 1.63 6.85
N ALA A 67 -21.92 2.79 7.30
CA ALA A 67 -22.28 4.08 6.76
C ALA A 67 -21.91 4.23 5.28
N LEU A 68 -20.79 3.64 4.85
CA LEU A 68 -20.39 3.61 3.44
C LEU A 68 -21.39 2.80 2.59
N ARG A 69 -21.76 1.60 3.05
CA ARG A 69 -22.70 0.69 2.35
C ARG A 69 -24.12 1.24 2.28
N GLU A 70 -24.54 1.99 3.30
CA GLU A 70 -25.84 2.67 3.33
C GLU A 70 -25.88 3.94 2.45
N SER A 71 -24.73 4.43 1.98
CA SER A 71 -24.70 5.64 1.15
C SER A 71 -25.19 5.37 -0.28
N ALA A 72 -26.17 6.16 -0.73
CA ALA A 72 -26.73 6.06 -2.09
C ALA A 72 -25.63 6.21 -3.16
N ARG A 73 -24.69 7.13 -2.96
CA ARG A 73 -23.54 7.34 -3.85
C ARG A 73 -22.71 6.07 -4.05
N TYR A 74 -22.49 5.30 -2.99
CA TYR A 74 -21.72 4.06 -3.05
C TYR A 74 -22.50 2.96 -3.77
N ALA A 75 -23.80 2.80 -3.46
CA ALA A 75 -24.67 1.84 -4.14
C ALA A 75 -24.76 2.12 -5.66
N ASP A 76 -24.95 3.38 -6.05
CA ASP A 76 -25.00 3.80 -7.46
C ASP A 76 -23.66 3.51 -8.17
N ALA A 77 -22.53 3.79 -7.51
CA ALA A 77 -21.21 3.50 -8.05
C ALA A 77 -21.00 1.99 -8.26
N LEU A 78 -21.42 1.14 -7.32
CA LEU A 78 -21.38 -0.30 -7.48
C LEU A 78 -22.24 -0.78 -8.65
N HIS A 79 -23.45 -0.24 -8.81
CA HIS A 79 -24.33 -0.57 -9.94
C HIS A 79 -23.68 -0.21 -11.28
N HIS A 80 -23.06 0.97 -11.37
CA HIS A 80 -22.33 1.38 -12.58
C HIS A 80 -21.13 0.47 -12.88
N ILE A 81 -20.35 0.09 -11.86
CA ILE A 81 -19.20 -0.80 -12.03
C ILE A 81 -19.66 -2.20 -12.46
N ALA A 82 -20.76 -2.70 -11.89
CA ALA A 82 -21.33 -3.99 -12.27
C ALA A 82 -21.74 -4.03 -13.75
N GLY A 83 -22.28 -2.92 -14.27
CA GLY A 83 -22.62 -2.75 -15.68
C GLY A 83 -21.43 -2.79 -16.65
N LEU A 84 -20.19 -2.69 -16.16
CA LEU A 84 -18.97 -2.86 -16.97
C LEU A 84 -18.61 -4.33 -17.24
N GLY A 85 -19.45 -5.29 -16.82
CA GLY A 85 -19.17 -6.72 -16.96
C GLY A 85 -18.26 -7.27 -15.86
N LEU A 86 -18.14 -6.54 -14.75
CA LEU A 86 -17.60 -7.06 -13.49
C LEU A 86 -18.79 -7.60 -12.70
N ASP A 87 -19.07 -8.90 -12.82
CA ASP A 87 -20.20 -9.50 -12.11
C ASP A 87 -20.07 -9.22 -10.61
N SER A 88 -21.09 -8.65 -9.98
CA SER A 88 -21.08 -8.38 -8.53
C SER A 88 -20.91 -9.66 -7.70
N GLY A 89 -21.19 -10.83 -8.27
CA GLY A 89 -20.91 -12.14 -7.68
C GLY A 89 -19.46 -12.62 -7.82
N THR A 90 -18.61 -11.89 -8.52
CA THR A 90 -17.14 -12.12 -8.65
C THR A 90 -16.30 -11.06 -7.95
N LEU A 91 -16.93 -9.99 -7.46
CA LEU A 91 -16.35 -9.12 -6.44
C LEU A 91 -16.37 -9.90 -5.12
N ASP A 92 -15.42 -10.83 -4.98
CA ASP A 92 -15.07 -11.48 -3.73
C ASP A 92 -14.48 -10.40 -2.81
N LEU A 93 -15.36 -9.57 -2.25
CA LEU A 93 -15.09 -8.75 -1.09
C LEU A 93 -14.98 -9.72 0.10
N ALA A 94 -13.94 -10.54 0.06
CA ALA A 94 -13.49 -11.33 1.19
C ALA A 94 -13.45 -10.42 2.42
N ALA A 95 -13.61 -11.02 3.60
CA ALA A 95 -13.44 -10.30 4.86
C ALA A 95 -12.22 -9.40 4.75
N ASP A 96 -12.40 -8.12 5.09
CA ASP A 96 -11.36 -7.10 4.93
C ASP A 96 -10.07 -7.64 5.58
N PRO A 97 -9.03 -7.95 4.79
CA PRO A 97 -7.80 -8.54 5.32
C PRO A 97 -7.03 -7.54 6.20
N THR A 98 -7.52 -6.31 6.30
CA THR A 98 -7.05 -5.26 7.21
C THR A 98 -7.96 -5.04 8.43
N ASP A 99 -9.00 -5.85 8.62
CA ASP A 99 -9.78 -5.87 9.84
C ASP A 99 -9.06 -6.67 10.94
N TYR A 100 -8.08 -6.03 11.58
CA TYR A 100 -7.31 -6.60 12.69
C TYR A 100 -8.14 -6.75 13.97
N ARG A 101 -9.39 -6.27 14.01
CA ARG A 101 -10.26 -6.28 15.21
C ARG A 101 -11.09 -7.56 15.35
N ALA A 102 -11.14 -8.40 14.32
CA ALA A 102 -11.86 -9.67 14.35
C ALA A 102 -11.10 -10.82 15.04
N HIS A 103 -9.86 -10.59 15.51
CA HIS A 103 -8.97 -11.59 16.12
C HIS A 103 -8.73 -11.43 17.63
N SER A 104 -9.55 -10.63 18.32
CA SER A 104 -9.48 -10.43 19.78
C SER A 104 -10.69 -11.02 20.50
#